data_AF-A0A961YG08-F1
#
_entry.id   AF-A0A961YG08-F1
#
_cell.length_a   1.000
_cell.length_b   1.000
_cell.length_c   1.000
_cell.angle_alpha   90.00
_cell.angle_beta   90.00
_cell.angle_gamma   90.00
#
_symmetry.space_group_name_H-M   'P 1'
#
loop_
_entity.id
_entity.type
_entity.pdbx_description
1 polymer ?
#
loop_
_entity_poly.entity_id
_entity_poly.type
_entity_poly.pdbx_seq_one_letter_code
_entity_poly.pdbx_strand_id
1 'polypeptide(L)'
;HEPSVKVGRIQNFRSWSPEMVPNERLACLGLEYFCFEGDGLWTAPDEELLDLARNELAAIGLAKKNECIDGCVVRQKKAYPVYDEDYKFNVEMIRSELAEKYPTLHLVGRNGMHKYNNQDHAMMTSMLTVENIIAGENVYDIWCVNEDAEYHEAGSASAQEALKSVRLVPRKVGSAA
;
A
#
# COMPACT_ATOMS: atom_id res chain seq x y z
N HIS A 1 -9.40 5.97 16.83
CA HIS A 1 -9.45 7.18 15.98
C HIS A 1 -9.88 8.33 16.87
N GLU A 2 -9.16 9.45 16.82
CA GLU A 2 -9.46 10.66 17.60
C GLU A 2 -10.42 11.54 16.77
N PRO A 3 -11.70 11.67 17.13
CA PRO A 3 -12.69 12.35 16.29
C PRO A 3 -12.44 13.85 16.11
N SER A 4 -11.63 14.46 16.97
CA SER A 4 -11.32 15.89 16.92
C SER A 4 -10.31 16.27 15.83
N VAL A 5 -9.72 15.30 15.13
CA VAL A 5 -8.73 15.53 14.06
C VAL A 5 -9.07 14.73 12.80
N LYS A 6 -8.59 15.22 11.65
CA LYS A 6 -8.77 14.61 10.34
C LYS A 6 -7.66 13.64 9.97
N VAL A 7 -6.47 13.76 10.57
CA VAL A 7 -5.35 12.87 10.29
C VAL A 7 -5.74 11.41 10.53
N GLY A 8 -5.52 10.58 9.51
CA GLY A 8 -5.84 9.16 9.54
C GLY A 8 -4.70 8.31 10.11
N ARG A 9 -3.46 8.65 9.75
CA ARG A 9 -2.26 7.93 10.18
C ARG A 9 -1.09 8.88 10.37
N ILE A 10 -0.28 8.60 11.39
CA ILE A 10 0.97 9.32 11.68
C ILE A 10 2.11 8.32 11.75
N GLN A 11 3.23 8.62 11.09
CA GLN A 11 4.46 7.85 11.19
C GLN A 11 5.60 8.72 11.70
N ASN A 12 6.50 8.13 12.48
CA ASN A 12 7.75 8.78 12.89
C ASN A 12 8.91 8.11 12.16
N PHE A 13 9.40 8.75 11.09
CA PHE A 13 10.47 8.20 10.26
C PHE A 13 11.81 8.10 10.99
N ARG A 14 12.02 8.92 12.03
CA ARG A 14 13.21 8.79 12.90
C ARG A 14 13.27 7.41 13.57
N SER A 15 12.12 6.87 13.94
CA SER A 15 12.03 5.55 14.56
C SER A 15 12.31 4.40 13.58
N TRP A 16 12.33 4.67 12.27
CA TRP A 16 12.65 3.69 11.25
C TRP A 16 14.15 3.62 10.98
N SER A 17 14.83 4.78 10.92
CA SER A 17 16.27 4.86 10.74
C SER A 17 16.81 6.25 11.11
N PRO A 18 18.02 6.38 11.68
CA PRO A 18 18.67 7.67 11.90
C PRO A 18 18.96 8.42 10.58
N GLU A 19 19.10 7.71 9.47
CA GLU A 19 19.38 8.30 8.14
C GLU A 19 18.14 8.95 7.50
N MET A 20 16.95 8.77 8.08
CA MET A 20 15.72 9.41 7.61
C MET A 20 15.47 10.79 8.23
N VAL A 21 16.41 11.30 9.04
CA VAL A 21 16.38 12.64 9.60
C VAL A 21 17.73 13.33 9.42
N PRO A 22 17.76 14.67 9.29
CA PRO A 22 19.01 15.40 9.05
C PRO A 22 19.97 15.39 10.25
N ASN A 23 19.46 15.19 11.47
CA ASN A 23 20.25 14.94 12.67
C ASN A 23 19.38 14.41 13.83
N GLU A 24 20.03 13.90 14.88
CA GLU A 24 19.40 13.28 16.06
C GLU A 24 18.57 14.22 16.94
N ARG A 25 18.58 15.54 16.72
CA ARG A 25 17.73 16.47 17.48
C ARG A 25 16.36 16.66 16.84
N LEU A 26 16.15 16.15 15.64
CA LEU A 26 14.94 16.31 14.87
C LEU A 26 14.19 14.98 14.72
N ALA A 27 12.90 15.07 14.46
CA ALA A 27 12.07 13.96 14.00
C ALA A 27 11.34 14.39 12.72
N CYS A 28 11.12 13.45 11.81
CA CYS A 28 10.28 13.66 10.65
C CYS A 28 8.98 12.87 10.87
N LEU A 29 7.86 13.58 10.94
CA LEU A 29 6.54 12.99 11.08
C LEU A 29 5.83 12.99 9.73
N GLY A 30 5.40 11.81 9.26
CA GLY A 30 4.46 11.68 8.16
C GLY A 30 3.05 11.75 8.68
N LEU A 31 2.20 12.59 8.09
CA LEU A 31 0.79 12.69 8.41
C LEU A 31 -0.03 12.41 7.15
N GLU A 32 -0.91 11.44 7.23
CA GLU A 32 -1.75 11.03 6.11
C GLU A 32 -3.18 11.48 6.29
N TYR A 33 -3.70 12.17 5.27
CA TYR A 33 -5.06 12.68 5.17
C TYR A 33 -5.75 12.00 4.00
N PHE A 34 -6.89 11.35 4.26
CA PHE A 34 -7.71 10.75 3.22
C PHE A 34 -8.61 11.81 2.59
N CYS A 35 -8.60 11.91 1.27
CA CYS A 35 -9.36 12.91 0.51
C CYS A 35 -9.71 12.38 -0.88
N PHE A 36 -10.69 13.02 -1.50
CA PHE A 36 -11.11 12.81 -2.88
C PHE A 36 -10.62 13.96 -3.76
N GLU A 37 -10.29 13.66 -5.01
CA GLU A 37 -9.91 14.68 -5.98
C GLU A 37 -11.04 15.71 -6.14
N GLY A 38 -10.70 16.98 -5.91
CA GLY A 38 -11.65 18.10 -5.96
C GLY A 38 -12.32 18.45 -4.64
N ASP A 39 -12.12 17.67 -3.57
CA ASP A 39 -12.62 18.05 -2.24
C ASP A 39 -11.80 19.18 -1.59
N GLY A 40 -12.27 19.67 -0.45
CA GLY A 40 -11.64 20.79 0.25
C GLY A 40 -10.23 20.48 0.77
N LEU A 41 -9.91 19.23 1.12
CA LEU A 41 -8.55 18.87 1.52
C LEU A 41 -7.63 18.77 0.30
N TRP A 42 -8.11 18.19 -0.80
CA TRP A 42 -7.34 18.02 -2.02
C TRP A 42 -6.98 19.36 -2.67
N THR A 43 -7.94 20.29 -2.67
CA THR A 43 -7.81 21.60 -3.32
C THR A 43 -7.22 22.69 -2.44
N ALA A 44 -7.11 22.46 -1.12
CA ALA A 44 -6.48 23.41 -0.20
C ALA A 44 -5.02 23.69 -0.61
N PRO A 45 -4.54 24.94 -0.49
CA PRO A 45 -3.13 25.28 -0.61
C PRO A 45 -2.26 24.50 0.38
N ASP A 46 -0.99 24.26 0.02
CA ASP A 46 -0.05 23.51 0.87
C ASP A 46 0.14 24.16 2.25
N GLU A 47 0.17 25.50 2.31
CA GLU A 47 0.31 26.25 3.56
C GLU A 47 -0.84 25.97 4.53
N GLU A 48 -2.08 25.89 4.03
CA GLU A 48 -3.25 25.58 4.84
C GLU A 48 -3.22 24.13 5.37
N LEU A 49 -2.72 23.19 4.55
CA LEU A 49 -2.56 21.80 4.95
C LEU A 49 -1.45 21.62 5.98
N LEU A 50 -0.36 22.37 5.86
CA LEU A 50 0.71 22.39 6.86
C LEU A 50 0.21 22.99 8.18
N ASP A 51 -0.60 24.05 8.13
CA ASP A 51 -1.21 24.62 9.33
C ASP A 51 -2.22 23.67 9.98
N LEU A 52 -3.03 22.97 9.18
CA LEU A 52 -3.91 21.90 9.66
C LEU A 52 -3.09 20.83 10.40
N ALA A 53 -2.02 20.32 9.78
CA ALA A 53 -1.13 19.32 10.37
C ALA A 53 -0.53 19.78 11.71
N ARG A 54 0.00 21.01 11.78
CA ARG A 54 0.54 21.60 13.02
C ARG A 54 -0.54 21.72 14.11
N ASN A 55 -1.74 22.14 13.72
CA ASN A 55 -2.87 22.29 14.64
C ASN A 55 -3.29 20.94 15.24
N GLU A 56 -3.38 19.91 14.40
CA GLU A 56 -3.80 18.58 14.83
C GLU A 56 -2.72 17.89 15.67
N LEU A 57 -1.44 18.01 15.33
CA LEU A 57 -0.33 17.54 16.17
C LEU A 57 -0.37 18.13 17.60
N ALA A 58 -0.68 19.42 17.70
CA ALA A 58 -0.85 20.09 18.98
C ALA A 58 -2.11 19.63 19.72
N ALA A 59 -3.22 19.44 19.00
CA ALA A 59 -4.48 18.97 19.57
C ALA A 59 -4.36 17.56 20.18
N ILE A 60 -3.63 16.66 19.53
CA ILE A 60 -3.38 15.30 20.02
C ILE A 60 -2.17 15.19 20.97
N GLY A 61 -1.47 16.30 21.23
CA GLY A 61 -0.37 16.36 22.18
C GLY A 61 0.95 15.71 21.73
N LEU A 62 1.16 15.51 20.42
CA LEU A 62 2.40 14.92 19.89
C LEU A 62 3.53 15.94 19.68
N ALA A 63 3.19 17.18 19.32
CA ALA A 63 4.15 18.27 19.15
C ALA A 63 3.45 19.63 19.30
N LYS A 64 4.17 20.65 19.76
CA LYS A 64 3.65 22.03 19.73
C LYS A 64 3.80 22.61 18.33
N LYS A 65 2.92 23.55 17.97
CA LYS A 65 2.97 24.23 16.66
C LYS A 65 4.33 24.86 16.37
N ASN A 66 4.95 25.48 17.38
CA ASN A 66 6.26 26.15 17.27
C ASN A 66 7.46 25.19 17.29
N GLU A 67 7.24 23.88 17.49
CA GLU A 67 8.28 22.85 17.36
C GLU A 67 8.36 22.31 15.92
N CYS A 68 7.36 22.62 15.07
CA CYS A 68 7.35 22.26 13.66
C CYS A 68 8.18 23.27 12.84
N ILE A 69 9.36 22.87 12.41
CA ILE A 69 10.35 23.75 11.76
C ILE A 69 10.12 23.87 10.25
N ASP A 70 9.68 22.79 9.61
CA ASP A 70 9.47 22.71 8.16
C ASP A 70 8.40 21.66 7.84
N GLY A 71 7.90 21.64 6.60
CA GLY A 71 6.96 20.65 6.12
C GLY A 71 6.80 20.66 4.61
N CYS A 72 6.42 19.50 4.06
CA CYS A 72 6.17 19.31 2.64
C CYS A 72 4.84 18.58 2.47
N VAL A 73 4.09 18.96 1.43
CA VAL A 73 2.81 18.35 1.08
C VAL A 73 2.99 17.55 -0.21
N VAL A 74 2.57 16.29 -0.19
CA VAL A 74 2.52 15.43 -1.37
C VAL A 74 1.09 14.96 -1.58
N ARG A 75 0.54 15.21 -2.77
CA ARG A 75 -0.78 14.73 -3.18
C ARG A 75 -0.64 13.50 -4.07
N GLN A 76 -1.15 12.36 -3.60
CA GLN A 76 -1.08 11.10 -4.34
C GLN A 76 -2.45 10.75 -4.95
N LYS A 77 -2.56 10.89 -6.28
CA LYS A 77 -3.74 10.38 -7.00
C LYS A 77 -3.76 8.85 -6.95
N LYS A 78 -4.96 8.27 -6.87
CA LYS A 78 -5.19 6.81 -6.92
C LYS A 78 -4.35 6.04 -5.88
N ALA A 79 -4.24 6.58 -4.66
CA ALA A 79 -3.51 5.94 -3.57
C ALA A 79 -4.20 4.64 -3.08
N TYR A 80 -5.54 4.64 -3.07
CA TYR A 80 -6.34 3.55 -2.55
C TYR A 80 -7.33 3.06 -3.61
N PRO A 81 -7.30 1.76 -3.96
CA PRO A 81 -8.43 1.09 -4.58
C PRO A 81 -9.60 1.14 -3.61
N VAL A 82 -10.66 1.86 -3.97
CA VAL A 82 -11.91 1.90 -3.23
C VAL A 82 -12.84 0.88 -3.85
N TYR A 83 -13.41 0.01 -3.02
CA TYR A 83 -14.37 -1.01 -3.42
C TYR A 83 -15.77 -0.50 -3.13
N ASP A 84 -16.51 -0.18 -4.19
CA ASP A 84 -17.96 0.03 -4.13
C ASP A 84 -18.70 -1.31 -4.29
N GLU A 85 -20.02 -1.27 -4.39
CA GLU A 85 -20.83 -2.48 -4.54
C GLU A 85 -20.63 -3.20 -5.88
N ASP A 86 -20.27 -2.46 -6.93
CA ASP A 86 -20.13 -2.96 -8.31
C ASP A 86 -18.67 -3.32 -8.66
N TYR A 87 -17.71 -3.09 -7.75
CA TYR A 87 -16.29 -3.14 -8.06
C TYR A 87 -15.87 -4.47 -8.68
N LYS A 88 -16.36 -5.59 -8.14
CA LYS A 88 -16.01 -6.94 -8.64
C LYS A 88 -16.46 -7.13 -10.07
N PHE A 89 -17.68 -6.71 -10.36
CA PHE A 89 -18.26 -6.81 -11.70
C PHE A 89 -17.47 -5.95 -12.70
N ASN A 90 -17.18 -4.70 -12.33
CA ASN A 90 -16.43 -3.76 -13.19
C ASN A 90 -15.00 -4.25 -13.46
N VAL A 91 -14.30 -4.76 -12.44
CA VAL A 91 -12.96 -5.32 -12.60
C VAL A 91 -12.98 -6.57 -13.48
N GLU A 92 -13.96 -7.46 -13.30
CA GLU A 92 -14.08 -8.67 -14.10
C GLU A 92 -14.37 -8.36 -15.58
N MET A 93 -15.24 -7.39 -15.84
CA MET A 93 -15.55 -6.93 -17.19
C MET A 93 -14.30 -6.40 -17.89
N ILE A 94 -13.54 -5.50 -17.25
CA ILE A 94 -12.30 -4.95 -17.79
C ILE A 94 -11.28 -6.07 -18.02
N ARG A 95 -11.11 -6.97 -17.04
CA ARG A 95 -10.17 -8.09 -17.13
C ARG A 95 -10.48 -8.98 -18.34
N SER A 96 -11.75 -9.36 -18.50
CA SER A 96 -12.19 -10.24 -19.58
C SER A 96 -12.01 -9.58 -20.95
N GLU A 97 -12.41 -8.31 -21.09
CA GLU A 97 -12.29 -7.59 -22.35
C GLU A 97 -10.82 -7.39 -22.76
N LEU A 98 -9.94 -7.05 -21.81
CA LEU A 98 -8.52 -6.89 -22.10
C LEU A 98 -7.86 -8.23 -22.44
N ALA A 99 -8.21 -9.31 -21.76
CA ALA A 99 -7.70 -10.64 -22.08
C ALA A 99 -8.09 -11.10 -23.49
N GLU A 100 -9.33 -10.80 -23.92
CA GLU A 100 -9.82 -11.16 -25.25
C GLU A 100 -9.19 -10.30 -26.36
N LYS A 101 -9.18 -8.97 -26.18
CA LYS A 101 -8.78 -8.03 -27.25
C LYS A 101 -7.28 -7.73 -27.27
N TYR A 102 -6.61 -7.83 -26.13
CA TYR A 102 -5.21 -7.44 -25.94
C TYR A 102 -4.46 -8.50 -25.12
N PRO A 103 -4.28 -9.73 -25.64
CA PRO A 103 -3.73 -10.85 -24.88
C PRO A 103 -2.28 -10.64 -24.39
N THR A 104 -1.58 -9.61 -24.88
CA THR A 104 -0.23 -9.22 -24.44
C THR A 104 -0.21 -8.06 -23.44
N LEU A 105 -1.38 -7.54 -23.05
CA LEU A 105 -1.52 -6.51 -22.02
C LEU A 105 -1.83 -7.16 -20.68
N HIS A 106 -0.91 -7.04 -19.72
CA HIS A 106 -1.03 -7.67 -18.42
C HIS A 106 -1.32 -6.65 -17.30
N LEU A 107 -2.37 -6.92 -16.51
CA LEU A 107 -2.73 -6.12 -15.35
C LEU A 107 -1.96 -6.61 -14.11
N VAL A 108 -1.14 -5.75 -13.51
CA VAL A 108 -0.32 -6.09 -12.34
C VAL A 108 -0.34 -4.97 -11.29
N GLY A 109 0.01 -5.32 -10.06
CA GLY A 109 0.14 -4.34 -8.97
C GLY A 109 -1.19 -3.78 -8.45
N ARG A 110 -1.08 -2.77 -7.57
CA ARG A 110 -2.22 -2.22 -6.80
C ARG A 110 -3.32 -1.62 -7.68
N ASN A 111 -2.97 -0.63 -8.50
CA ASN A 111 -3.95 0.05 -9.36
C ASN A 111 -4.19 -0.67 -10.68
N GLY A 112 -3.20 -1.38 -11.23
CA GLY A 112 -3.39 -2.15 -12.47
C GLY A 112 -4.41 -3.27 -12.31
N MET A 113 -4.45 -3.91 -11.13
CA MET A 113 -5.44 -4.94 -10.81
C MET A 113 -6.63 -4.42 -10.01
N HIS A 114 -6.64 -3.12 -9.65
CA HIS A 114 -7.57 -2.54 -8.66
C HIS A 114 -7.69 -3.40 -7.39
N LYS A 115 -6.55 -3.86 -6.87
CA LYS A 115 -6.46 -4.67 -5.64
C LYS A 115 -5.70 -3.91 -4.57
N TYR A 116 -6.25 -3.87 -3.37
CA TYR A 116 -5.56 -3.39 -2.19
C TYR A 116 -4.40 -4.33 -1.87
N ASN A 117 -3.22 -3.93 -2.34
CA ASN A 117 -1.98 -4.70 -2.26
C ASN A 117 -0.91 -3.87 -1.52
N ASN A 118 -0.10 -4.57 -0.73
CA ASN A 118 1.17 -4.07 -0.22
C ASN A 118 2.27 -4.22 -1.28
N GLN A 119 3.45 -3.66 -1.01
CA GLN A 119 4.55 -3.60 -1.98
C GLN A 119 4.99 -4.99 -2.46
N ASP A 120 5.10 -5.96 -1.55
CA ASP A 120 5.51 -7.32 -1.87
C ASP A 120 4.48 -8.05 -2.74
N HIS A 121 3.18 -7.88 -2.47
CA HIS A 121 2.11 -8.43 -3.33
C HIS A 121 2.16 -7.81 -4.74
N ALA A 122 2.34 -6.49 -4.83
CA ALA A 122 2.43 -5.81 -6.12
C ALA A 122 3.66 -6.29 -6.93
N MET A 123 4.81 -6.44 -6.27
CA MET A 123 6.01 -7.00 -6.91
C MET A 123 5.79 -8.46 -7.33
N MET A 124 5.22 -9.29 -6.47
CA MET A 124 4.94 -10.70 -6.75
C MET A 124 4.04 -10.87 -7.98
N THR A 125 2.97 -10.08 -8.10
CA THR A 125 2.10 -10.14 -9.28
C THR A 125 2.88 -9.88 -10.58
N SER A 126 3.82 -8.94 -10.55
CA SER A 126 4.66 -8.63 -11.72
C SER A 126 5.65 -9.75 -12.04
N MET A 127 6.29 -10.33 -11.03
CA MET A 127 7.23 -11.44 -11.21
C MET A 127 6.54 -12.66 -11.82
N LEU A 128 5.38 -13.06 -11.27
CA LEU A 128 4.61 -14.20 -11.79
C LEU A 128 4.07 -13.95 -13.20
N THR A 129 3.70 -12.71 -13.52
CA THR A 129 3.36 -12.34 -14.91
C THR A 129 4.54 -12.54 -15.85
N VAL A 130 5.76 -12.14 -15.46
CA VAL A 130 6.96 -12.36 -16.28
C VAL A 130 7.24 -13.85 -16.49
N GLU A 131 7.07 -14.68 -15.45
CA GLU A 131 7.20 -16.14 -15.58
C GLU A 131 6.20 -16.72 -16.59
N ASN A 132 4.92 -16.28 -16.56
CA ASN A 132 3.92 -16.69 -17.55
C ASN A 132 4.32 -16.27 -18.98
N ILE A 133 4.84 -15.04 -19.14
CA ILE A 133 5.30 -14.55 -20.45
C ILE A 133 6.45 -15.41 -20.98
N ILE A 134 7.42 -15.75 -20.14
CA ILE A 134 8.57 -16.60 -20.52
C ILE A 134 8.11 -18.02 -20.86
N ALA A 135 7.16 -18.57 -20.10
CA ALA A 135 6.60 -19.89 -20.36
C ALA A 135 5.74 -19.96 -21.63
N GLY A 136 5.20 -18.82 -22.09
CA GLY A 136 4.26 -18.75 -23.21
C GLY A 136 2.86 -19.27 -22.86
N GLU A 137 2.58 -19.51 -21.57
CA GLU A 137 1.29 -19.96 -21.06
C GLU A 137 1.04 -19.42 -19.64
N ASN A 138 -0.23 -19.42 -19.22
CA ASN A 138 -0.62 -18.97 -17.88
C ASN A 138 -0.38 -20.06 -16.83
N VAL A 139 0.87 -20.23 -16.42
CA VAL A 139 1.28 -21.17 -15.34
C VAL A 139 0.75 -20.72 -13.98
N TYR A 140 0.77 -19.41 -13.71
CA TYR A 140 0.37 -18.81 -12.44
C TYR A 140 -0.87 -17.91 -12.59
N ASP A 141 -1.86 -18.12 -11.71
CA ASP A 141 -2.98 -17.17 -11.56
C ASP A 141 -2.59 -16.03 -10.60
N ILE A 142 -2.17 -14.90 -11.19
CA ILE A 142 -1.78 -13.72 -10.42
C ILE A 142 -2.94 -13.07 -9.65
N TRP A 143 -4.20 -13.32 -10.04
CA TRP A 143 -5.37 -12.76 -9.36
C TRP A 143 -5.61 -13.40 -7.99
N CYS A 144 -5.02 -14.57 -7.73
CA CYS A 144 -5.00 -15.23 -6.43
C CYS A 144 -3.98 -14.65 -5.45
N VAL A 145 -3.08 -13.75 -5.88
CA VAL A 145 -2.16 -13.04 -4.96
C VAL A 145 -2.97 -12.05 -4.14
N ASN A 146 -3.24 -12.35 -2.88
CA ASN A 146 -4.06 -11.54 -1.97
C ASN A 146 -3.25 -10.98 -0.81
N GLU A 147 -3.75 -9.88 -0.22
CA GLU A 147 -3.30 -9.39 1.07
C GLU A 147 -3.58 -10.39 2.20
N ASP A 148 -4.71 -11.10 2.09
CA ASP A 148 -5.09 -12.24 2.93
C ASP A 148 -4.32 -13.52 2.57
N ALA A 149 -3.00 -13.42 2.36
CA ALA A 149 -2.14 -14.48 2.86
C ALA A 149 -2.17 -14.46 4.41
N GLU A 150 -3.37 -14.51 4.99
CA GLU A 150 -3.54 -15.01 6.34
C GLU A 150 -2.83 -16.36 6.37
N TYR A 151 -1.89 -16.47 7.31
CA TYR A 151 -1.31 -17.70 7.78
C TYR A 151 -2.41 -18.57 8.43
N HIS A 152 -3.39 -18.99 7.65
CA HIS A 152 -4.41 -19.95 8.05
C HIS A 152 -4.36 -21.16 7.12
N GLU A 153 -4.10 -22.29 7.75
CA GLU A 153 -3.92 -23.60 7.16
C GLU A 153 -5.15 -24.01 6.31
N ALA A 154 -4.85 -24.71 5.20
CA ALA A 154 -5.72 -25.58 4.40
C ALA A 154 -6.29 -25.04 3.06
N GLY A 155 -5.63 -25.46 1.96
CA GLY A 155 -6.17 -25.66 0.60
C GLY A 155 -5.86 -24.52 -0.39
N SER A 156 -5.35 -24.72 -1.61
CA SER A 156 -4.99 -25.88 -2.43
C SER A 156 -3.58 -25.69 -3.01
N ALA A 157 -2.93 -26.77 -3.44
CA ALA A 157 -1.48 -26.91 -3.61
C ALA A 157 -0.75 -25.90 -4.54
N SER A 158 -1.46 -25.14 -5.39
CA SER A 158 -0.83 -24.25 -6.38
C SER A 158 -0.22 -22.98 -5.77
N ALA A 159 -0.85 -22.39 -4.74
CA ALA A 159 -0.33 -21.19 -4.09
C ALA A 159 0.92 -21.47 -3.22
N GLN A 160 1.00 -22.66 -2.62
CA GLN A 160 2.15 -23.06 -1.79
C GLN A 160 3.41 -23.36 -2.61
N GLU A 161 3.29 -23.84 -3.85
CA GLU A 161 4.45 -24.05 -4.73
C GLU A 161 5.04 -22.74 -5.24
N ALA A 162 4.20 -21.76 -5.59
CA ALA A 162 4.65 -20.41 -5.98
C ALA A 162 5.35 -19.67 -4.82
N LEU A 163 4.92 -19.90 -3.57
CA LEU A 163 5.52 -19.26 -2.39
C LEU A 163 6.81 -19.97 -1.92
N LYS A 164 7.01 -21.25 -2.24
CA LYS A 164 8.21 -22.02 -1.86
C LYS A 164 9.48 -21.56 -2.58
N SER A 165 9.37 -21.04 -3.80
CA SER A 165 10.54 -20.64 -4.59
C SER A 165 11.14 -19.28 -4.20
N VAL A 166 10.42 -18.44 -3.44
CA VAL A 166 10.81 -17.03 -3.25
C VAL A 166 11.06 -16.61 -1.80
N ARG A 167 10.61 -17.36 -0.78
CA ARG A 167 10.85 -17.01 0.63
C ARG A 167 11.46 -18.15 1.44
N LEU A 168 12.74 -17.98 1.84
CA LEU A 168 13.29 -18.64 3.01
C LEU A 168 12.67 -17.98 4.25
N VAL A 169 11.62 -18.58 4.80
CA VAL A 169 11.03 -18.14 6.08
C VAL A 169 11.85 -18.75 7.21
N PRO A 170 12.42 -17.95 8.14
CA PRO A 170 13.11 -18.47 9.31
C PRO A 170 12.18 -19.37 10.12
N ARG A 171 12.61 -20.61 10.39
CA ARG A 171 11.87 -21.55 11.24
C ARG A 171 12.40 -21.49 12.66
N LYS A 172 11.50 -21.64 13.62
CA LYS A 172 11.85 -21.82 15.03
C LYS A 172 12.84 -22.98 15.14
N VAL A 173 14.01 -22.74 15.73
CA VAL A 173 14.96 -23.80 16.05
C VAL A 173 14.29 -24.73 17.04
N GLY A 174 14.18 -26.02 16.69
CA GLY A 174 13.63 -27.03 17.60
C GLY A 174 14.42 -27.04 18.90
N SER A 175 13.73 -27.14 20.04
CA SER A 175 14.38 -27.37 21.32
C SER A 175 15.26 -28.60 21.21
N ALA A 176 16.56 -28.44 21.43
CA ALA A 176 17.49 -29.55 21.49
C ALA A 176 17.01 -30.54 22.55
N ALA A 177 16.97 -31.82 22.16
CA ALA A 177 16.63 -32.95 23.02
C ALA A 177 17.68 -33.15 24.13
#